data_AF-A0A2E2AEX0-F1
#
_entry.id   AF-A0A2E2AEX0-F1
#
_cell.length_a   1.000
_cell.length_b   1.000
_cell.length_c   1.000
_cell.angle_alpha   90.00
_cell.angle_beta   90.00
_cell.angle_gamma   90.00
#
_symmetry.space_group_name_H-M   'P 1'
#
loop_
_entity.id
_entity.type
_entity.pdbx_description
1 polymer ?
#
loop_
_entity_poly.entity_id
_entity_poly.type
_entity_poly.pdbx_seq_one_letter_code
_entity_poly.pdbx_strand_id
1 'polypeptide(L)'
;MKSWTKSEIRKYLGLLLVVGGLAYTYHSHITGCPRHVIFAGWALGPPVWFILEYGLFFDEENEDIVTFRHYQGLCRNLWLGFMAYLAAFYLGRWS
;
A
#
# COMPACT_ATOMS: atom_id res chain seq x y z
N MET A 1 18.77 -10.19 -22.45
CA MET A 1 17.76 -10.06 -21.39
C MET A 1 17.27 -8.62 -21.40
N LYS A 2 15.98 -8.35 -21.62
CA LYS A 2 15.43 -6.98 -21.42
C LYS A 2 15.47 -6.68 -19.92
N SER A 3 16.24 -5.68 -19.53
CA SER A 3 16.16 -5.14 -18.17
C SER A 3 14.79 -4.51 -17.97
N TRP A 4 14.17 -4.76 -16.82
CA TRP A 4 12.89 -4.15 -16.47
C TRP A 4 13.12 -2.69 -16.10
N THR A 5 12.20 -1.81 -16.48
CA THR A 5 12.22 -0.40 -16.10
C THR A 5 11.82 -0.22 -14.63
N LYS A 6 12.26 0.87 -14.00
CA LYS A 6 11.87 1.19 -12.61
C LYS A 6 10.34 1.24 -12.45
N SER A 7 9.64 1.76 -13.46
CA SER A 7 8.18 1.85 -13.50
C SER A 7 7.49 0.48 -13.51
N GLU A 8 8.00 -0.45 -14.31
CA GLU A 8 7.52 -1.83 -14.33
C GLU A 8 7.73 -2.48 -12.96
N ILE A 9 8.95 -2.39 -12.41
CA ILE A 9 9.27 -2.96 -11.09
C ILE A 9 8.32 -2.40 -10.02
N ARG A 10 8.13 -1.07 -9.98
CA ARG A 10 7.21 -0.39 -9.06
C ARG A 10 5.81 -0.97 -9.13
N LYS A 11 5.27 -1.12 -10.35
CA LYS A 11 3.91 -1.62 -10.59
C LYS A 11 3.72 -3.03 -10.04
N TYR A 12 4.63 -3.94 -10.37
CA TYR A 12 4.52 -5.33 -9.93
C TYR A 12 4.79 -5.48 -8.43
N LEU A 13 5.77 -4.76 -7.89
CA LEU A 13 6.06 -4.82 -6.46
C LEU A 13 4.90 -4.25 -5.63
N GLY A 14 4.34 -3.11 -6.05
CA GLY A 14 3.15 -2.52 -5.40
C GLY A 14 1.96 -3.49 -5.40
N LEU A 15 1.70 -4.16 -6.53
CA LEU A 15 0.66 -5.19 -6.61
C LEU A 15 0.94 -6.37 -5.67
N LEU A 16 2.16 -6.89 -5.66
CA LEU A 16 2.57 -7.99 -4.78
C LEU A 16 2.43 -7.63 -3.30
N LEU A 17 2.78 -6.40 -2.91
CA LEU A 17 2.62 -5.91 -1.55
C LEU A 17 1.14 -5.87 -1.12
N VAL A 18 0.25 -5.41 -2.00
CA VAL A 18 -1.19 -5.38 -1.72
C VAL A 18 -1.74 -6.80 -1.57
N VAL A 19 -1.45 -7.69 -2.53
CA VAL A 19 -1.92 -9.09 -2.49
C VAL A 19 -1.36 -9.81 -1.27
N GLY A 20 -0.06 -9.65 -0.98
CA GLY A 20 0.59 -10.21 0.19
C GLY A 20 0.00 -9.68 1.50
N GLY A 21 -0.25 -8.38 1.59
CA GLY A 21 -0.89 -7.75 2.75
C GLY A 21 -2.32 -8.27 2.99
N LEU A 22 -3.09 -8.47 1.93
CA LEU A 22 -4.45 -9.04 2.01
C LEU A 22 -4.41 -10.51 2.45
N ALA A 23 -3.51 -11.32 1.87
CA ALA A 23 -3.33 -12.72 2.27
C ALA A 23 -2.89 -12.84 3.74
N TYR A 24 -1.94 -12.00 4.16
CA TYR A 24 -1.50 -11.91 5.55
C TYR A 24 -2.65 -11.51 6.48
N THR A 25 -3.48 -10.55 6.07
CA THR A 25 -4.65 -10.10 6.84
C THR A 25 -5.65 -11.23 7.02
N TYR A 26 -5.97 -11.95 5.94
CA TYR A 26 -6.88 -13.10 5.99
C TYR A 26 -6.35 -14.21 6.92
N HIS A 27 -5.07 -14.57 6.77
CA HIS A 27 -4.44 -15.57 7.62
C HIS A 27 -4.39 -15.13 9.10
N SER A 28 -4.10 -13.85 9.35
CA SER A 28 -4.07 -13.26 10.68
C SER A 28 -5.44 -13.30 11.37
N HIS A 29 -6.53 -13.12 10.60
CA HIS A 29 -7.89 -13.29 11.13
C HIS A 29 -8.19 -14.71 11.56
N ILE A 30 -7.77 -15.70 10.77
CA ILE A 30 -7.98 -17.12 11.09
C ILE A 30 -7.19 -17.54 12.33
N THR A 31 -5.97 -17.03 12.48
CA THR A 31 -5.06 -17.39 13.58
C THR A 31 -5.28 -16.60 14.87
N GLY A 32 -6.26 -15.69 14.90
CA GLY A 32 -6.60 -14.91 16.10
C GLY A 32 -5.61 -13.78 16.41
N CYS A 33 -4.87 -13.30 15.40
CA CYS A 33 -3.97 -12.16 15.56
C CYS A 33 -4.74 -10.91 16.04
N PRO A 34 -4.21 -10.14 17.00
CA PRO A 34 -4.88 -8.95 17.49
C PRO A 34 -5.15 -7.95 16.37
N ARG A 35 -6.41 -7.49 16.24
CA ARG A 35 -6.86 -6.57 15.18
C ARG A 35 -6.03 -5.29 15.07
N HIS A 36 -5.52 -4.79 16.20
CA HIS A 36 -4.68 -3.58 16.22
C HIS A 36 -3.32 -3.79 15.54
N VAL A 37 -2.77 -5.02 15.54
CA VAL A 37 -1.53 -5.36 14.83
C VAL A 37 -1.76 -5.34 13.31
N ILE A 38 -2.88 -5.94 12.87
CA ILE A 38 -3.29 -5.90 11.46
C ILE A 38 -3.50 -4.45 10.99
N PHE A 39 -4.20 -3.66 11.81
CA PHE A 39 -4.43 -2.24 11.54
C PHE A 39 -3.12 -1.45 11.45
N ALA A 40 -2.19 -1.64 12.39
CA ALA A 40 -0.89 -0.98 12.38
C ALA A 40 -0.07 -1.32 11.13
N GLY A 41 -0.13 -2.57 10.66
CA GLY A 41 0.51 -2.99 9.41
C GLY A 41 0.00 -2.19 8.21
N TRP A 42 -1.32 -2.05 8.06
CA TRP A 42 -1.93 -1.26 6.99
C TRP A 42 -1.78 0.26 7.17
N ALA A 43 -1.61 0.73 8.40
CA ALA A 43 -1.36 2.14 8.69
C ALA A 43 0.06 2.56 8.28
N LEU A 44 1.05 1.68 8.44
CA LEU A 44 2.46 1.99 8.19
C LEU A 44 2.94 1.56 6.79
N GLY A 45 2.43 0.44 6.27
CA GLY A 45 2.89 -0.15 5.02
C GLY A 45 2.81 0.81 3.82
N PRO A 46 1.63 1.37 3.50
CA PRO A 46 1.47 2.27 2.36
C PRO A 46 2.26 3.58 2.47
N PRO A 47 2.33 4.28 3.63
CA PRO A 47 3.25 5.41 3.78
C PRO A 47 4.72 5.09 3.53
N VAL A 48 5.21 3.96 4.06
CA VAL A 48 6.58 3.49 3.80
C VAL A 48 6.77 3.20 2.32
N TRP A 49 5.80 2.54 1.69
CA TRP A 49 5.83 2.26 0.26
C TRP A 49 5.89 3.54 -0.58
N PHE A 50 5.10 4.57 -0.28
CA PHE A 50 5.14 5.85 -1.00
C PHE A 50 6.50 6.54 -0.93
N ILE A 51 7.20 6.45 0.20
CA ILE A 51 8.57 6.98 0.35
C ILE A 51 9.54 6.21 -0.55
N LEU A 52 9.44 4.87 -0.58
CA LEU A 52 10.28 4.02 -1.43
C LEU A 52 9.97 4.24 -2.92
N GLU A 53 8.71 4.41 -3.29
CA GLU A 53 8.32 4.72 -4.68
C GLU A 53 8.99 5.98 -5.17
N TYR A 54 9.00 7.05 -4.37
CA TYR A 54 9.65 8.29 -4.74
C TYR A 54 11.18 8.21 -4.70
N GLY A 55 11.75 7.62 -3.65
CA GLY A 55 13.20 7.61 -3.46
C GLY A 55 13.97 6.60 -4.34
N LEU A 56 13.36 5.47 -4.69
CA LEU A 56 14.05 4.36 -5.37
C LEU A 56 13.49 4.07 -6.77
N PHE A 57 12.17 4.21 -6.96
CA PHE A 57 11.50 3.75 -8.17
C PHE A 57 10.99 4.86 -9.10
N PHE A 58 11.06 6.11 -8.67
CA PHE A 58 10.83 7.25 -9.53
C PHE A 58 12.03 7.41 -10.49
N ASP A 59 11.73 7.70 -11.74
CA ASP A 59 12.70 7.85 -12.81
C ASP A 59 12.58 9.24 -13.43
N GLU A 60 13.34 10.20 -12.90
CA GLU A 60 13.30 11.60 -13.34
C GLU A 60 13.62 11.80 -14.83
N GLU A 61 14.38 10.88 -15.44
CA GLU A 61 14.73 10.97 -16.86
C GLU A 61 13.57 10.57 -17.79
N ASN A 62 12.67 9.69 -17.31
CA ASN A 62 11.65 9.04 -18.14
C ASN A 62 10.20 9.32 -17.66
N GLU A 63 10.00 9.87 -16.47
CA GLU A 63 8.69 10.13 -15.88
C GLU A 63 8.49 11.60 -15.49
N ASP A 64 7.31 12.13 -15.80
CA ASP A 64 6.89 13.46 -15.34
C ASP A 64 6.51 13.43 -13.84
N ILE A 65 7.14 14.30 -13.06
CA ILE A 65 6.91 14.42 -11.62
C ILE A 65 5.48 14.82 -11.29
N VAL A 66 4.80 15.60 -12.15
CA VAL A 66 3.42 16.03 -11.90
C VAL A 66 2.49 14.83 -12.01
N THR A 67 2.64 14.04 -13.08
CA THR A 67 1.91 12.79 -13.29
C THR A 67 2.18 11.78 -12.18
N PHE A 68 3.45 11.59 -11.79
CA PHE A 68 3.82 10.69 -10.68
C PHE A 68 3.13 11.09 -9.37
N ARG A 69 3.23 12.37 -8.98
CA ARG A 69 2.58 12.88 -7.76
C ARG A 69 1.06 12.79 -7.81
N HIS A 70 0.46 12.96 -8.98
CA HIS A 70 -0.98 12.79 -9.15
C HIS A 70 -1.42 11.36 -8.82
N TYR A 71 -0.75 10.35 -9.38
CA TYR A 71 -1.04 8.95 -9.08
C TYR A 71 -0.75 8.58 -7.63
N GLN A 72 0.36 9.06 -7.07
CA GLN A 72 0.68 8.86 -5.66
C GLN A 72 -0.40 9.47 -4.75
N GLY A 73 -0.94 10.64 -5.12
CA GLY A 73 -2.07 11.29 -4.44
C GLY A 73 -3.35 10.47 -4.52
N LEU A 74 -3.67 9.88 -5.67
CA LEU A 74 -4.81 8.97 -5.83
C LEU A 74 -4.66 7.73 -4.93
N CYS A 75 -3.48 7.10 -4.93
CA CYS A 75 -3.18 5.95 -4.08
C CYS A 75 -3.29 6.30 -2.59
N ARG A 76 -2.78 7.46 -2.17
CA ARG A 76 -2.92 7.96 -0.80
C ARG A 76 -4.39 8.14 -0.42
N ASN A 77 -5.20 8.74 -1.27
CA ASN A 77 -6.62 8.96 -0.99
C ASN A 77 -7.39 7.63 -0.89
N LEU A 78 -7.10 6.67 -1.76
CA LEU A 78 -7.67 5.32 -1.69
C LEU A 78 -7.26 4.62 -0.39
N TRP A 79 -5.97 4.70 -0.02
CA TRP A 79 -5.46 4.18 1.24
C TRP A 79 -6.15 4.80 2.44
N LEU A 80 -6.35 6.13 2.48
CA LEU A 80 -7.08 6.79 3.56
C LEU A 80 -8.52 6.28 3.68
N GLY A 81 -9.20 6.08 2.56
CA GLY A 81 -10.53 5.46 2.54
C GLY A 81 -10.53 4.03 3.10
N PHE A 82 -9.54 3.23 2.69
CA PHE A 82 -9.35 1.88 3.22
C PHE A 82 -9.04 1.87 4.73
N MET A 83 -8.22 2.81 5.21
CA MET A 83 -7.92 2.96 6.63
C MET A 83 -9.15 3.37 7.43
N ALA A 84 -9.98 4.27 6.90
CA ALA A 84 -11.26 4.64 7.52
C ALA A 84 -12.19 3.43 7.62
N TYR A 85 -12.28 2.62 6.57
CA TYR A 85 -13.02 1.36 6.59
C TYR A 85 -12.48 0.39 7.65
N LEU A 86 -11.17 0.15 7.70
CA LEU A 86 -10.56 -0.74 8.69
C LEU A 86 -10.76 -0.23 10.13
N ALA A 87 -10.64 1.08 10.34
CA ALA A 87 -10.88 1.69 11.65
C ALA A 87 -12.33 1.46 12.09
N ALA A 88 -13.29 1.72 11.20
CA ALA A 88 -14.70 1.44 11.48
C ALA A 88 -14.91 -0.05 11.75
N PHE A 89 -14.38 -0.95 10.93
CA PHE A 89 -14.56 -2.39 11.06
C PHE A 89 -13.96 -2.97 12.36
N TYR A 90 -12.74 -2.56 12.74
CA TYR A 90 -12.07 -3.11 13.91
C TYR A 90 -12.38 -2.41 15.22
N LEU A 91 -12.60 -1.08 15.21
CA LEU A 91 -12.83 -0.27 16.41
C LEU A 91 -14.32 0.04 16.63
N GLY A 92 -15.14 -0.10 15.60
CA GLY A 92 -16.58 0.04 15.71
C GLY A 92 -17.17 -1.03 16.63
N ARG A 93 -18.08 -0.60 17.51
CA ARG A 93 -18.92 -1.50 18.30
C ARG A 93 -20.11 -1.93 17.45
N TRP A 94 -19.87 -2.87 16.55
CA TRP A 94 -20.92 -3.50 15.77
C TRP A 94 -21.64 -4.49 16.68
N SER A 95 -22.88 -4.17 17.06
CA SER A 95 -23.77 -5.03 17.84
C SER A 95 -24.43 -6.08 16.97
#